data_AF-A0A524AS40-F1
#
_entry.id   AF-A0A524AS40-F1
#
_cell.length_a   1.000
_cell.length_b   1.000
_cell.length_c   1.000
_cell.angle_alpha   90.00
_cell.angle_beta   90.00
_cell.angle_gamma   90.00
#
_symmetry.space_group_name_H-M   'P 1'
#
loop_
_entity.id
_entity.type
_entity.pdbx_description
1 polymer ?
#
loop_
_entity_poly.entity_id
_entity_poly.type
_entity_poly.pdbx_seq_one_letter_code
_entity_poly.pdbx_strand_id
1 'polypeptide(L)'
;MSEKETIKQAEREAVRRRMAIRHGVDQTTNTLILRMRELVDDTNVVNSRMEKHQIGNVLAVALETPSVELVKNFVLYQAGRDVSGTSWRKANFGEKLVRELDDLHEEAEGIAHEVSRQLRAGQPEERDIDEVWIEMVRQYLGQLNRYFYYRKEAGRWSKS
;
A
#
# COMPACT_ATOMS: atom_id res chain seq x y z
N MET A 1 -39.50 10.35 0.27
CA MET A 1 -38.33 10.56 -0.60
C MET A 1 -38.46 9.67 -1.81
N SER A 2 -38.24 10.21 -2.99
CA SER A 2 -38.21 9.43 -4.24
C SER A 2 -36.95 8.55 -4.26
N GLU A 3 -37.00 7.38 -4.91
CA GLU A 3 -35.86 6.49 -5.14
C GLU A 3 -34.64 7.24 -5.74
N LYS A 4 -34.90 8.20 -6.64
CA LYS A 4 -33.86 9.06 -7.23
C LYS A 4 -33.16 9.97 -6.21
N GLU A 5 -33.89 10.44 -5.18
CA GLU A 5 -33.32 11.28 -4.12
C GLU A 5 -32.42 10.45 -3.20
N THR A 6 -32.81 9.21 -2.90
CA THR A 6 -32.03 8.27 -2.09
C THR A 6 -30.70 7.90 -2.76
N ILE A 7 -30.72 7.56 -4.06
CA ILE A 7 -29.50 7.24 -4.83
C ILE A 7 -28.52 8.42 -4.81
N LYS A 8 -29.02 9.63 -5.10
CA LYS A 8 -28.21 10.85 -5.12
C LYS A 8 -27.59 11.18 -3.76
N GLN A 9 -28.30 10.87 -2.67
CA GLN A 9 -27.79 11.06 -1.32
C GLN A 9 -26.67 10.07 -1.00
N ALA A 10 -26.85 8.79 -1.33
CA ALA A 10 -25.83 7.75 -1.13
C ALA A 10 -24.55 8.04 -1.94
N GLU A 11 -24.68 8.50 -3.18
CA GLU A 11 -23.53 8.91 -4.01
C GLU A 11 -22.73 10.06 -3.38
N ARG A 12 -23.43 11.07 -2.84
CA ARG A 12 -22.78 12.21 -2.17
C ARG A 12 -22.03 11.77 -0.91
N GLU A 13 -22.61 10.87 -0.13
CA GLU A 13 -21.98 10.31 1.06
C GLU A 13 -20.74 9.49 0.70
N ALA A 14 -20.82 8.64 -0.34
CA ALA A 14 -19.68 7.88 -0.84
C ALA A 14 -18.54 8.79 -1.34
N VAL A 15 -18.84 9.88 -2.04
CA VAL A 15 -17.83 10.86 -2.48
C VAL A 15 -17.18 11.54 -1.29
N ARG A 16 -17.95 11.99 -0.29
CA ARG A 16 -17.41 12.60 0.94
C ARG A 16 -16.51 11.64 1.70
N ARG A 17 -16.94 10.37 1.82
CA ARG A 17 -16.15 9.30 2.44
C ARG A 17 -14.81 9.11 1.75
N ARG A 18 -14.83 8.95 0.43
CA ARG A 18 -13.61 8.79 -0.37
C ARG A 18 -12.66 9.98 -0.24
N MET A 19 -13.19 11.21 -0.19
CA MET A 19 -12.37 12.41 0.01
C MET A 19 -11.74 12.45 1.41
N ALA A 20 -12.50 12.08 2.45
CA ALA A 20 -12.01 12.05 3.81
C ALA A 20 -10.91 10.99 3.99
N ILE A 21 -11.10 9.79 3.44
CA ILE A 21 -10.07 8.72 3.44
C ILE A 21 -8.81 9.21 2.74
N ARG A 22 -8.94 9.72 1.51
CA ARG A 22 -7.79 10.22 0.75
C ARG A 22 -7.04 11.30 1.54
N HIS A 23 -7.76 12.22 2.16
CA HIS A 23 -7.15 13.25 2.99
C HIS A 23 -6.37 12.67 4.18
N GLY A 24 -6.95 11.69 4.89
CA GLY A 24 -6.27 11.00 5.98
C GLY A 24 -5.01 10.27 5.51
N VAL A 25 -5.09 9.54 4.40
CA VAL A 25 -3.93 8.85 3.81
C VAL A 25 -2.87 9.84 3.34
N ASP A 26 -3.25 10.95 2.71
CA ASP A 26 -2.33 11.98 2.24
C ASP A 26 -1.50 12.58 3.39
N GLN A 27 -2.10 12.74 4.58
CA GLN A 27 -1.40 13.22 5.77
C GLN A 27 -0.28 12.27 6.24
N THR A 28 -0.39 10.97 5.95
CA THR A 28 0.64 9.96 6.30
C THR A 28 1.72 9.80 5.23
N THR A 29 1.58 10.43 4.06
CA THR A 29 2.45 10.16 2.90
C THR A 29 3.94 10.33 3.19
N ASN A 30 4.33 11.33 3.98
CA ASN A 30 5.75 11.52 4.34
C ASN A 30 6.30 10.33 5.14
N THR A 31 5.52 9.82 6.09
CA THR A 31 5.88 8.63 6.89
C THR A 31 5.98 7.40 6.00
N LEU A 32 5.01 7.16 5.11
CA LEU A 32 5.04 6.05 4.16
C LEU A 32 6.28 6.10 3.25
N ILE A 33 6.68 7.29 2.80
CA ILE A 33 7.89 7.50 2.00
C ILE A 33 9.15 7.14 2.77
N LEU A 34 9.22 7.45 4.06
CA LEU A 34 10.38 7.11 4.89
C LEU A 34 10.46 5.59 5.10
N ARG A 35 9.37 4.96 5.55
CA ARG A 35 9.28 3.51 5.77
C ARG A 35 9.67 2.71 4.52
N MET A 36 9.14 3.08 3.35
CA MET A 36 9.47 2.37 2.09
C MET A 36 10.93 2.55 1.66
N ARG A 37 11.56 3.69 1.97
CA ARG A 37 12.98 3.92 1.67
C ARG A 37 13.85 3.06 2.57
N GLU A 38 13.57 3.05 3.87
CA GLU A 38 14.25 2.21 4.85
C GLU A 38 14.19 0.74 4.45
N LEU A 39 13.01 0.23 4.08
CA LEU A 39 12.86 -1.14 3.59
C LEU A 39 13.78 -1.44 2.40
N VAL A 40 13.81 -0.55 1.39
CA VAL A 40 14.64 -0.74 0.18
C VAL A 40 16.13 -0.69 0.50
N ASP A 41 16.52 0.20 1.41
CA ASP A 41 17.92 0.49 1.72
C ASP A 41 18.52 -0.55 2.65
N ASP A 42 17.80 -0.91 3.72
CA ASP A 42 18.22 -1.91 4.70
C ASP A 42 18.34 -3.31 4.10
N THR A 43 17.46 -3.63 3.14
CA THR A 43 17.52 -4.92 2.44
C THR A 43 18.55 -4.91 1.31
N ASN A 44 18.97 -3.72 0.86
CA ASN A 44 19.77 -3.50 -0.32
C ASN A 44 19.25 -4.30 -1.53
N VAL A 45 17.93 -4.44 -1.64
CA VAL A 45 17.27 -5.29 -2.65
C VAL A 45 17.54 -4.78 -4.07
N VAL A 46 17.89 -3.52 -4.21
CA VAL A 46 18.28 -2.88 -5.49
C VAL A 46 19.52 -3.54 -6.11
N ASN A 47 20.41 -4.12 -5.32
CA ASN A 47 21.60 -4.84 -5.81
C ASN A 47 21.36 -6.34 -5.99
N SER A 48 20.11 -6.79 -5.90
CA SER A 48 19.69 -8.17 -6.14
C SER A 48 19.29 -8.42 -7.60
N ARG A 49 18.91 -9.65 -7.93
CA ARG A 49 18.30 -10.03 -9.22
C ARG A 49 16.82 -9.61 -9.34
N MET A 50 16.29 -8.92 -8.35
CA MET A 50 14.94 -8.38 -8.44
C MET A 50 14.84 -7.35 -9.57
N GLU A 51 13.85 -7.54 -10.45
CA GLU A 51 13.56 -6.69 -11.58
C GLU A 51 12.41 -5.72 -11.28
N LYS A 52 12.42 -4.55 -11.94
CA LYS A 52 11.47 -3.45 -11.69
C LYS A 52 10.01 -3.88 -11.82
N HIS A 53 9.71 -4.70 -12.83
CA HIS A 53 8.36 -5.18 -13.07
C HIS A 53 7.82 -6.03 -11.91
N GLN A 54 8.68 -6.65 -11.09
CA GLN A 54 8.24 -7.47 -9.97
C GLN A 54 7.56 -6.64 -8.88
N ILE A 55 8.09 -5.46 -8.55
CA ILE A 55 7.41 -4.49 -7.66
C ILE A 55 6.17 -3.89 -8.34
N GLY A 56 6.28 -3.57 -9.63
CA GLY A 56 5.15 -3.10 -10.44
C GLY A 56 3.96 -4.07 -10.42
N ASN A 57 4.21 -5.38 -10.45
CA ASN A 57 3.17 -6.40 -10.39
C ASN A 57 2.46 -6.43 -9.02
N VAL A 58 3.18 -6.21 -7.90
CA VAL A 58 2.53 -6.11 -6.58
C VAL A 58 1.61 -4.88 -6.53
N LEU A 59 2.08 -3.75 -7.05
CA LEU A 59 1.26 -2.55 -7.15
C LEU A 59 0.02 -2.78 -8.03
N ALA A 60 0.16 -3.47 -9.16
CA ALA A 60 -0.97 -3.82 -10.02
C ALA A 60 -2.02 -4.66 -9.26
N VAL A 61 -1.59 -5.68 -8.51
CA VAL A 61 -2.49 -6.47 -7.65
C VAL A 61 -3.21 -5.58 -6.65
N ALA A 62 -2.49 -4.69 -5.95
CA ALA A 62 -3.11 -3.78 -4.98
C ALA A 62 -4.13 -2.80 -5.61
N LEU A 63 -3.95 -2.42 -6.88
CA LEU A 63 -4.90 -1.57 -7.60
C LEU A 63 -6.16 -2.32 -8.07
N GLU A 64 -6.06 -3.64 -8.28
CA GLU A 64 -7.15 -4.47 -8.80
C GLU A 64 -8.01 -5.13 -7.72
N THR A 65 -7.52 -5.22 -6.48
CA THR A 65 -8.23 -5.83 -5.35
C THR A 65 -8.45 -4.84 -4.21
N PRO A 66 -9.56 -4.94 -3.45
CA PRO A 66 -9.71 -4.23 -2.18
C PRO A 66 -9.03 -4.96 -1.00
N SER A 67 -8.54 -6.18 -1.17
CA SER A 67 -8.03 -7.01 -0.07
C SER A 67 -6.51 -6.93 0.09
N VAL A 68 -6.03 -6.39 1.21
CA VAL A 68 -4.60 -6.38 1.55
C VAL A 68 -4.06 -7.80 1.77
N GLU A 69 -4.87 -8.71 2.32
CA GLU A 69 -4.51 -10.13 2.45
C GLU A 69 -4.14 -10.77 1.11
N LEU A 70 -4.85 -10.43 0.03
CA LEU A 70 -4.53 -10.92 -1.30
C LEU A 70 -3.18 -10.36 -1.81
N VAL A 71 -2.90 -9.10 -1.53
CA VAL A 71 -1.61 -8.46 -1.84
C VAL A 71 -0.47 -9.13 -1.08
N LYS A 72 -0.63 -9.36 0.24
CA LYS A 72 0.36 -10.05 1.07
C LYS A 72 0.61 -11.47 0.58
N ASN A 73 -0.44 -12.22 0.29
CA ASN A 73 -0.32 -13.57 -0.27
C ASN A 73 0.42 -13.59 -1.61
N PHE A 74 0.19 -12.60 -2.48
CA PHE A 74 0.96 -12.46 -3.71
C PHE A 74 2.46 -12.27 -3.42
N VAL A 75 2.82 -11.39 -2.48
CA VAL A 75 4.22 -11.18 -2.07
C VAL A 75 4.84 -12.46 -1.50
N LEU A 76 4.13 -13.16 -0.60
CA LEU A 76 4.59 -14.43 -0.02
C LEU A 76 4.79 -15.51 -1.08
N TYR A 77 3.88 -15.59 -2.06
CA TYR A 77 4.00 -16.50 -3.19
C TYR A 77 5.26 -16.19 -4.03
N GLN A 78 5.53 -14.91 -4.32
CA GLN A 78 6.76 -14.53 -5.03
C GLN A 78 8.02 -14.87 -4.22
N ALA A 79 8.00 -14.65 -2.90
CA ALA A 79 9.09 -15.02 -2.02
C ALA A 79 9.32 -16.54 -1.98
N GLY A 80 8.25 -17.34 -1.93
CA GLY A 80 8.32 -18.81 -1.97
C GLY A 80 8.88 -19.35 -3.29
N ARG A 81 8.65 -18.63 -4.40
CA ARG A 81 9.19 -18.99 -5.73
C ARG A 81 10.65 -18.59 -5.94
N ASP A 82 11.19 -17.68 -5.15
CA ASP A 82 12.60 -17.29 -5.21
C ASP A 82 13.50 -18.33 -4.54
N VAL A 83 13.57 -19.53 -5.14
CA VAL A 83 14.36 -20.67 -4.61
C VAL A 83 15.82 -20.29 -4.41
N SER A 84 16.38 -19.52 -5.34
CA SER A 84 17.77 -19.03 -5.28
C SER A 84 18.03 -18.00 -4.19
N GLY A 85 16.98 -17.37 -3.65
CA GLY A 85 17.06 -16.28 -2.70
C GLY A 85 17.76 -15.02 -3.21
N THR A 86 17.75 -14.79 -4.52
CA THR A 86 18.48 -13.70 -5.16
C THR A 86 17.60 -12.49 -5.50
N SER A 87 16.29 -12.54 -5.20
CA SER A 87 15.34 -11.44 -5.43
C SER A 87 14.50 -11.18 -4.18
N TRP A 88 13.31 -11.77 -4.07
CA TRP A 88 12.35 -11.56 -2.98
C TRP A 88 12.86 -11.99 -1.61
N ARG A 89 13.68 -13.04 -1.53
CA ARG A 89 14.25 -13.48 -0.24
C ARG A 89 15.57 -12.78 0.09
N LYS A 90 16.07 -11.89 -0.77
CA LYS A 90 17.25 -11.09 -0.46
C LYS A 90 17.01 -10.31 0.83
N ALA A 91 17.80 -10.60 1.86
CA ALA A 91 17.68 -9.97 3.18
C ALA A 91 16.23 -9.99 3.74
N ASN A 92 15.48 -11.06 3.43
CA ASN A 92 14.08 -11.25 3.78
C ASN A 92 13.15 -10.12 3.29
N PHE A 93 13.46 -9.49 2.15
CA PHE A 93 12.69 -8.36 1.61
C PHE A 93 11.17 -8.64 1.52
N GLY A 94 10.78 -9.79 0.96
CA GLY A 94 9.37 -10.15 0.81
C GLY A 94 8.63 -10.28 2.16
N GLU A 95 9.25 -10.92 3.15
CA GLU A 95 8.68 -11.04 4.50
C GLU A 95 8.63 -9.69 5.22
N LYS A 96 9.67 -8.88 5.09
CA LYS A 96 9.70 -7.52 5.65
C LYS A 96 8.63 -6.64 5.01
N LEU A 97 8.46 -6.72 3.69
CA LEU A 97 7.39 -6.01 2.98
C LEU A 97 6.02 -6.41 3.54
N VAL A 98 5.75 -7.70 3.75
CA VAL A 98 4.48 -8.15 4.34
C VAL A 98 4.26 -7.56 5.72
N ARG A 99 5.27 -7.57 6.59
CA ARG A 99 5.19 -6.93 7.91
C ARG A 99 4.91 -5.43 7.82
N GLU A 100 5.59 -4.73 6.91
CA GLU A 100 5.29 -3.31 6.67
C GLU A 100 3.84 -3.11 6.26
N LEU A 101 3.26 -3.98 5.42
CA LEU A 101 1.85 -3.88 5.05
C LEU A 101 0.92 -4.19 6.23
N ASP A 102 1.26 -5.16 7.08
CA ASP A 102 0.52 -5.49 8.31
C ASP A 102 0.49 -4.31 9.28
N ASP A 103 1.65 -3.69 9.51
CA ASP A 103 1.79 -2.55 10.42
C ASP A 103 1.01 -1.30 9.97
N LEU A 104 0.61 -1.22 8.70
CA LEU A 104 -0.28 -0.15 8.21
C LEU A 104 -1.73 -0.32 8.68
N HIS A 105 -2.14 -1.49 9.17
CA HIS A 105 -3.52 -1.73 9.63
C HIS A 105 -3.87 -0.86 10.84
N GLU A 106 -2.97 -0.76 11.83
CA GLU A 106 -3.19 0.08 13.02
C GLU A 106 -3.33 1.57 12.66
N GLU A 107 -2.50 2.07 11.73
CA GLU A 107 -2.64 3.44 11.21
C GLU A 107 -3.94 3.62 10.44
N ALA A 108 -4.37 2.62 9.68
CA ALA A 108 -5.63 2.63 8.94
C ALA A 108 -6.85 2.66 9.87
N GLU A 109 -6.82 1.93 10.99
CA GLU A 109 -7.85 1.97 12.03
C GLU A 109 -7.99 3.39 12.59
N GLY A 110 -6.86 4.04 12.92
CA GLY A 110 -6.85 5.43 13.39
C GLY A 110 -7.47 6.41 12.39
N ILE A 111 -7.14 6.28 11.10
CA ILE A 111 -7.73 7.10 10.03
C ILE A 111 -9.22 6.78 9.85
N ALA A 112 -9.64 5.52 9.91
CA ALA A 112 -11.04 5.12 9.79
C ALA A 112 -11.89 5.74 10.91
N HIS A 113 -11.40 5.73 12.15
CA HIS A 113 -12.05 6.42 13.26
C HIS A 113 -12.17 7.94 13.03
N GLU A 114 -11.13 8.59 12.51
CA GLU A 114 -11.17 10.01 12.18
C GLU A 114 -12.18 10.31 11.07
N VAL A 115 -12.21 9.51 10.01
CA VAL A 115 -13.18 9.63 8.92
C VAL A 115 -14.61 9.48 9.44
N SER A 116 -14.87 8.47 10.26
CA SER A 116 -16.18 8.26 10.89
C SER A 116 -16.60 9.47 11.74
N ARG A 117 -15.68 10.02 12.54
CA ARG A 117 -15.90 11.23 13.33
C ARG A 117 -16.23 12.45 12.46
N GLN A 118 -15.46 12.70 11.40
CA GLN A 118 -15.67 13.83 10.49
C GLN A 118 -17.03 13.76 9.79
N LEU A 119 -17.45 12.56 9.38
CA LEU A 119 -18.71 12.33 8.69
C LEU A 119 -19.90 12.19 9.65
N ARG A 120 -19.66 12.22 10.96
CA ARG A 120 -20.66 11.93 12.00
C ARG A 120 -21.33 10.56 11.78
N ALA A 121 -20.56 9.61 11.27
CA ALA A 121 -20.93 8.22 11.20
C ALA A 121 -20.74 7.56 12.58
N GLY A 122 -21.28 6.35 12.75
CA GLY A 122 -21.03 5.53 13.94
C GLY A 122 -19.57 5.07 14.03
N GLN A 123 -19.29 4.14 14.94
CA GLN A 123 -17.97 3.49 14.96
C GLN A 123 -17.69 2.80 13.61
N PRO A 124 -16.46 2.89 13.07
CA PRO A 124 -16.11 2.17 11.86
C PRO A 124 -16.24 0.66 12.08
N GLU A 125 -16.74 -0.04 11.08
CA GLU A 125 -16.72 -1.50 11.00
C GLU A 125 -15.40 -1.97 10.35
N GLU A 126 -15.09 -3.28 10.41
CA GLU A 126 -13.85 -3.81 9.80
C GLU A 126 -13.71 -3.43 8.33
N ARG A 127 -14.80 -3.47 7.56
CA ARG A 127 -14.80 -3.06 6.14
C ARG A 127 -14.39 -1.60 5.92
N ASP A 128 -14.65 -0.74 6.91
CA ASP A 128 -14.31 0.68 6.85
C ASP A 128 -12.81 0.86 7.04
N ILE A 129 -12.22 0.05 7.92
CA ILE A 129 -10.77 -0.03 8.17
C ILE A 129 -10.07 -0.63 6.95
N ASP A 130 -10.58 -1.74 6.40
CA ASP A 130 -10.05 -2.38 5.19
C ASP A 130 -9.99 -1.42 4.00
N GLU A 131 -11.02 -0.57 3.81
CA GLU A 131 -11.03 0.43 2.74
C GLU A 131 -9.89 1.45 2.90
N VAL A 132 -9.60 1.88 4.13
CA VAL A 132 -8.48 2.77 4.40
C VAL A 132 -7.15 2.04 4.23
N TRP A 133 -7.06 0.82 4.74
CA TRP A 133 -5.84 0.02 4.74
C TRP A 133 -5.36 -0.24 3.31
N ILE A 134 -6.25 -0.63 2.39
CA ILE A 134 -5.86 -0.83 0.99
C ILE A 134 -5.42 0.47 0.31
N GLU A 135 -6.02 1.62 0.63
CA GLU A 135 -5.58 2.92 0.09
C GLU A 135 -4.18 3.29 0.58
N MET A 136 -3.87 3.03 1.86
CA MET A 136 -2.52 3.21 2.40
C MET A 136 -1.51 2.28 1.70
N VAL A 137 -1.85 1.01 1.52
CA VAL A 137 -1.01 0.02 0.82
C VAL A 137 -0.75 0.44 -0.62
N ARG A 138 -1.76 0.95 -1.35
CA ARG A 138 -1.60 1.46 -2.72
C ARG A 138 -0.62 2.63 -2.77
N GLN A 139 -0.76 3.58 -1.83
CA GLN A 139 0.14 4.73 -1.75
C GLN A 139 1.57 4.29 -1.42
N TYR A 140 1.75 3.41 -0.42
CA TYR A 140 3.04 2.85 -0.02
C TYR A 140 3.73 2.14 -1.20
N LEU A 141 3.04 1.20 -1.85
CA LEU A 141 3.58 0.44 -2.99
C LEU A 141 3.86 1.33 -4.20
N GLY A 142 3.05 2.38 -4.41
CA GLY A 142 3.28 3.38 -5.45
C GLY A 142 4.61 4.12 -5.26
N GLN A 143 4.89 4.55 -4.03
CA GLN A 143 6.15 5.21 -3.69
C GLN A 143 7.34 4.24 -3.72
N LEU A 144 7.15 3.02 -3.20
CA LEU A 144 8.13 1.94 -3.24
C LEU A 144 8.57 1.64 -4.68
N ASN A 145 7.62 1.49 -5.60
CA ASN A 145 7.90 1.22 -7.01
C ASN A 145 8.73 2.34 -7.65
N ARG A 146 8.35 3.61 -7.42
CA ARG A 146 9.11 4.78 -7.92
C ARG A 146 10.54 4.81 -7.37
N TYR A 147 10.70 4.59 -6.06
CA TYR A 147 11.99 4.66 -5.41
C TYR A 147 12.92 3.52 -5.82
N PHE A 148 12.40 2.29 -5.86
CA PHE A 148 13.13 1.12 -6.33
C PHE A 148 13.60 1.31 -7.79
N TYR A 149 12.73 1.83 -8.66
CA TYR A 149 13.09 2.16 -10.04
C TYR A 149 14.26 3.15 -10.10
N TYR A 150 14.15 4.28 -9.40
CA TYR A 150 15.19 5.30 -9.33
C TYR A 150 16.53 4.72 -8.87
N ARG A 151 16.53 3.95 -7.78
CA ARG A 151 17.73 3.34 -7.21
C ARG A 151 18.38 2.32 -8.14
N LYS A 152 17.59 1.53 -8.86
CA LYS A 152 18.09 0.60 -9.88
C LYS A 152 18.79 1.34 -11.03
N GLU A 153 18.27 2.48 -11.48
CA GLU A 153 18.90 3.27 -12.55
C GLU A 153 20.14 4.04 -12.08
N ALA A 154 20.10 4.65 -10.88
CA ALA A 154 21.26 5.33 -10.31
C ALA A 154 22.48 4.39 -10.14
N GLY A 155 22.23 3.13 -9.77
CA GLY A 155 23.27 2.10 -9.70
C GLY A 155 23.86 1.68 -11.06
N ARG A 156 23.17 1.97 -12.17
CA ARG A 156 23.68 1.74 -13.53
C ARG A 156 24.50 2.90 -14.04
N TRP A 157 24.07 4.15 -13.79
CA TRP A 157 24.81 5.35 -14.19
C TRP A 157 26.18 5.46 -13.51
N SER A 158 26.30 5.01 -12.26
CA SER A 158 27.58 5.00 -11.53
C SER A 158 28.58 3.95 -12.01
N LYS A 159 28.17 3.04 -12.89
CA LYS A 159 29.02 1.96 -13.47
C LYS A 159 29.38 2.20 -14.95
N SER A 160 28.89 3.29 -15.54
CA SER A 160 29.20 3.70 -16.91
C SER A 160 30.26 4.80 -16.92
#